data_AF-A0AAU0M279-F1
#
_entry.id   AF-A0AAU0M279-F1
#
_cell.length_a   1.000
_cell.length_b   1.000
_cell.length_c   1.000
_cell.angle_alpha   90.00
_cell.angle_beta   90.00
_cell.angle_gamma   90.00
#
_symmetry.space_group_name_H-M   'P 1'
#
loop_
_entity.id
_entity.type
_entity.pdbx_description
1 polymer ?
#
loop_
_entity_poly.entity_id
_entity_poly.type
_entity_poly.pdbx_seq_one_letter_code
_entity_poly.pdbx_strand_id
1 'polypeptide(L)' 'MKYYDKNTLIYLDGAFVKASEAALDPFAQSLHYGYAVFDGLRAYNTHNGPVYLKLTCISIA' A
#
# COMPACT_ATOMS: atom_id res chain seq x y z
N MET A 1 -4.51 8.99 -16.77
CA MET A 1 -3.23 8.50 -16.22
C MET A 1 -3.53 7.32 -15.31
N LYS A 2 -2.85 6.19 -15.48
CA LYS A 2 -3.08 4.98 -14.66
C LYS A 2 -2.03 4.95 -13.55
N TYR A 3 -2.48 4.90 -12.30
CA TYR A 3 -1.60 4.90 -11.11
C TYR A 3 -0.77 3.61 -10.97
N TYR A 4 -1.24 2.51 -11.57
CA TYR A 4 -0.58 1.20 -11.57
C TYR A 4 -0.71 0.52 -12.93
N ASP A 5 0.12 -0.48 -13.19
CA ASP A 5 0.10 -1.30 -14.40
C ASP A 5 -0.18 -2.80 -14.10
N LYS A 6 -0.12 -3.65 -15.13
CA LYS A 6 -0.40 -5.10 -14.99
C LYS A 6 0.70 -5.86 -14.24
N ASN A 7 1.88 -5.27 -14.10
CA ASN A 7 3.04 -5.87 -13.45
C ASN A 7 3.20 -5.35 -12.00
N THR A 8 2.36 -4.41 -11.59
CA THR A 8 2.38 -3.83 -10.25
C THR A 8 1.92 -4.89 -9.24
N LEU A 9 2.80 -5.18 -8.29
CA LEU A 9 2.51 -6.06 -7.17
C LEU A 9 2.10 -5.23 -5.96
N ILE A 10 1.14 -5.75 -5.21
CA ILE A 10 0.74 -5.21 -3.91
C ILE A 10 0.96 -6.30 -2.85
N TYR A 11 1.18 -5.86 -1.62
CA TYR A 11 1.19 -6.75 -0.47
C TYR A 11 -0.16 -6.63 0.24
N LEU A 12 -0.95 -7.70 0.26
CA LEU A 12 -2.30 -7.76 0.81
C LEU A 12 -2.42 -9.01 1.67
N ASP A 13 -2.87 -8.85 2.91
CA ASP A 13 -3.18 -9.94 3.85
C ASP A 13 -2.10 -11.03 3.97
N GLY A 14 -0.83 -10.62 4.01
CA GLY A 14 0.31 -11.53 4.19
C GLY A 14 0.90 -12.10 2.90
N ALA A 15 0.37 -11.74 1.73
CA ALA A 15 0.83 -12.25 0.44
C ALA A 15 1.07 -11.14 -0.60
N PHE A 16 2.00 -11.39 -1.53
CA PHE A 16 2.17 -10.57 -2.72
C PHE A 16 1.17 -11.00 -3.79
N VAL A 17 0.30 -10.09 -4.22
CA VAL A 17 -0.71 -10.32 -5.26
C VAL A 17 -0.60 -9.25 -6.35
N LYS A 18 -1.09 -9.53 -7.56
CA LYS A 18 -1.12 -8.50 -8.61
C LYS A 18 -2.18 -7.45 -8.31
N ALA A 19 -1.88 -6.20 -8.62
CA ALA A 19 -2.84 -5.09 -8.47
C ALA A 19 -4.14 -5.32 -9.25
N SER A 20 -4.11 -6.09 -10.34
CA SER A 20 -5.30 -6.46 -11.11
C SER A 20 -6.18 -7.53 -10.47
N GLU A 21 -5.63 -8.31 -9.53
CA GLU A 21 -6.30 -9.42 -8.84
C GLU A 21 -6.77 -9.02 -7.44
N ALA A 22 -6.29 -7.87 -6.95
CA ALA A 22 -6.69 -7.29 -5.68
C ALA A 22 -8.13 -6.75 -5.75
N ALA A 23 -9.08 -7.53 -5.21
CA ALA A 23 -10.46 -7.11 -5.05
C ALA A 23 -10.71 -6.49 -3.67
N LEU A 24 -11.64 -5.54 -3.60
CA LEU A 24 -12.14 -4.96 -2.35
C LEU A 24 -13.61 -5.32 -2.17
N ASP A 25 -14.04 -5.47 -0.92
CA ASP A 25 -15.47 -5.61 -0.60
C ASP A 25 -16.18 -4.29 -0.85
N PRO A 26 -17.19 -4.24 -1.75
CA PRO A 26 -17.98 -3.04 -1.96
C PRO A 26 -18.55 -2.48 -0.66
N PHE A 27 -18.95 -3.33 0.30
CA PHE A 27 -19.57 -2.91 1.56
C PHE A 27 -18.60 -2.62 2.70
N ALA A 28 -17.30 -2.52 2.40
CA ALA A 28 -16.29 -2.20 3.41
C ALA A 28 -16.60 -0.87 4.11
N GLN A 29 -16.50 -0.86 5.45
CA GLN A 29 -16.68 0.34 6.28
C GLN A 29 -15.68 1.46 5.93
N SER A 30 -14.48 1.08 5.50
CA SER A 30 -13.46 2.01 5.00
C SER A 30 -13.92 2.77 3.76
N LEU A 31 -14.67 2.12 2.87
CA LEU A 31 -15.20 2.74 1.65
C LEU A 31 -16.47 3.55 1.92
N HIS A 32 -17.37 3.03 2.75
CA HIS A 32 -18.69 3.65 2.99
C HIS A 32 -18.66 4.78 4.02
N TYR A 33 -17.85 4.63 5.07
CA TYR A 33 -17.87 5.51 6.24
C TYR A 33 -16.49 6.11 6.54
N GLY A 34 -15.49 5.86 5.70
CA GLY A 34 -14.13 6.41 5.86
C GLY A 34 -13.39 5.87 7.09
N TYR A 35 -13.85 4.77 7.68
CA TYR A 35 -13.22 4.17 8.85
C TYR A 35 -12.00 3.35 8.43
N ALA A 36 -10.88 4.04 8.21
CA ALA A 36 -9.60 3.47 7.83
C ALA A 36 -8.42 4.33 8.30
N VAL A 37 -7.26 3.70 8.47
CA VAL A 37 -5.98 4.37 8.72
C VAL A 37 -5.06 4.01 7.56
N PHE A 38 -4.39 5.01 6.98
CA PHE A 38 -3.41 4.81 5.93
C PHE A 38 -2.14 5.59 6.25
N ASP A 39 -1.01 5.09 5.74
CA ASP A 39 0.28 5.75 5.86
C ASP A 39 0.92 5.92 4.47
N GLY A 40 1.79 6.91 4.34
CA GLY A 40 2.46 7.29 3.11
C GLY A 40 3.98 7.15 3.23
N LEU A 41 4.55 6.13 2.59
CA LEU A 41 5.99 5.94 2.52
C LEU A 41 6.54 6.36 1.16
N ARG A 42 7.76 6.91 1.16
CA ARG A 42 8.51 7.20 -0.07
C ARG A 42 9.91 6.61 0.01
N ALA A 43 10.27 5.86 -1.02
CA ALA A 43 11.61 5.33 -1.21
C ALA A 43 12.38 6.21 -2.20
N TYR A 44 13.68 6.37 -1.97
CA TYR A 44 14.57 7.12 -2.85
C TYR A 44 15.73 6.23 -3.27
N ASN A 45 16.13 6.32 -4.54
CA ASN A 45 17.32 5.62 -5.00
C ASN A 45 18.55 6.40 -4.52
N THR A 46 19.42 5.75 -3.74
CA THR A 46 20.69 6.33 -3.31
C THR A 46 21.84 5.62 -4.01
N HIS A 47 23.05 6.18 -3.93
CA HIS A 47 24.24 5.56 -4.52
C HIS A 47 24.51 4.13 -4.00
N ASN A 48 24.03 3.81 -2.78
CA ASN A 48 24.19 2.50 -2.15
C ASN A 48 22.94 1.61 -2.31
N GLY A 49 22.02 1.97 -3.19
CA GLY A 49 20.74 1.28 -3.41
C GLY A 49 19.52 2.03 -2.85
N PRO A 50 18.31 1.48 -3.02
CA PRO A 50 17.09 2.12 -2.56
C PRO A 50 17.03 2.17 -1.03
N VAL A 51 16.86 3.37 -0.49
CA VAL A 51 16.67 3.59 0.96
C VAL A 51 15.21 3.99 1.18
N TYR A 52 14.56 3.29 2.11
CA TYR A 52 13.25 3.66 2.61
C TYR A 52 13.44 4.70 3.73
N LEU A 53 12.83 5.88 3.58
CA LEU A 53 12.82 6.84 4.67
C LEU A 53 11.91 6.28 5.77
N LYS A 54 12.53 5.82 6.85
CA LYS A 54 11.86 5.11 7.94
C LYS A 54 10.94 6.06 8.70
N LEU A 55 9.64 5.77 8.71
CA LEU A 55 8.71 6.29 9.70
C LEU A 55 8.89 5.47 10.99
N THR A 56 9.26 6.14 12.07
CA THR A 56 9.31 5.52 13.39
C THR A 56 7.89 5.41 13.92
N CYS A 57 7.40 4.17 14.07
CA CYS A 57 6.18 3.79 14.78
C CYS A 57 4.84 4.30 14.20
N ILE A 58 4.11 3.39 13.55
CA ILE A 58 2.64 3.40 13.61
C ILE A 58 2.24 2.19 14.44
N SER A 59 1.92 2.42 15.71
CA SER A 59 1.23 1.45 16.56
C SER A 59 -0.26 1.71 16.38
N ILE A 60 -0.94 0.88 15.59
CA ILE A 60 -2.41 0.81 15.64
C ILE A 60 -2.71 -0.19 16.76
N ALA A 61 -3.18 0.34 17.89
CA ALA A 61 -3.74 -0.45 18.98
C ALA A 61 -5.15 -0.95 18.61
#